data_AF-A0A7J8WR52-F1
#
_entry.id   AF-A0A7J8WR52-F1
#
_cell.length_a   1.000
_cell.length_b   1.000
_cell.length_c   1.000
_cell.angle_alpha   90.00
_cell.angle_beta   90.00
_cell.angle_gamma   90.00
#
_symmetry.space_group_name_H-M   'P 1'
#
loop_
_entity.id
_entity.type
_entity.pdbx_description
1 polymer ?
#
loop_
_entity_poly.entity_id
_entity_poly.type
_entity_poly.pdbx_seq_one_letter_code
_entity_poly.pdbx_strand_id
1 'polypeptide(L)' 'MLSLLHHPNLVNLTGYCADGDQRLLVYEYMPLGSLEDHLHEIIVCDEALAQLAKAEAWGLEYPSLRP' A
#
# COMPACT_ATOMS: atom_id res chain seq x y z
N MET A 1 -12.82 -22.06 14.07
CA MET A 1 -11.46 -21.62 14.48
C MET A 1 -10.75 -21.13 13.24
N LEU A 2 -10.34 -19.85 13.21
CA LEU A 2 -9.65 -19.26 12.05
C LEU A 2 -8.29 -19.94 11.78
N SER A 3 -7.69 -20.56 12.80
CA SER A 3 -6.47 -21.36 12.71
C SER A 3 -6.60 -22.66 11.91
N LEU A 4 -7.81 -23.11 11.59
CA LEU A 4 -8.05 -24.31 10.77
C LEU A 4 -8.28 -23.97 9.29
N LEU A 5 -8.33 -22.68 8.95
CA LEU A 5 -8.59 -22.24 7.59
C LEU A 5 -7.25 -22.05 6.86
N HIS A 6 -6.80 -23.10 6.19
CA HIS A 6 -5.68 -23.00 5.24
C HIS A 6 -6.24 -22.81 3.85
N HIS A 7 -6.05 -21.62 3.29
CA HIS A 7 -6.45 -21.29 1.93
C HIS A 7 -5.32 -20.50 1.26
N PRO A 8 -5.01 -20.73 -0.03
CA PRO A 8 -3.91 -20.04 -0.72
C PRO A 8 -4.01 -18.51 -0.72
N ASN A 9 -5.22 -17.97 -0.57
CA ASN A 9 -5.47 -16.52 -0.52
C ASN A 9 -5.69 -15.98 0.91
N LEU A 10 -5.47 -16.79 1.94
CA LEU A 10 -5.60 -16.38 3.34
C LEU A 10 -4.29 -16.65 4.06
N VAL A 11 -3.77 -15.65 4.75
CA VAL A 11 -2.58 -15.85 5.57
C VAL A 11 -2.85 -16.79 6.73
N ASN A 12 -1.93 -17.74 6.92
CA ASN A 12 -2.04 -18.74 7.96
C ASN A 12 -1.85 -18.08 9.33
N LEU A 13 -2.80 -18.32 10.21
CA LEU A 13 -2.71 -17.96 11.62
C LEU A 13 -1.89 -19.02 12.36
N THR A 14 -0.64 -18.72 12.69
CA THR A 14 0.28 -19.60 13.40
C THR A 14 -0.08 -19.75 14.88
N GLY A 15 -0.66 -18.72 15.49
CA GLY A 15 -1.02 -18.75 16.91
C GLY A 15 -1.88 -17.58 17.34
N TYR A 16 -2.50 -17.71 18.51
CA TYR A 16 -3.24 -16.62 19.13
C TYR A 16 -3.01 -16.64 20.64
N CYS A 17 -2.95 -15.47 21.26
CA CYS A 17 -2.99 -15.31 22.71
C CYS A 17 -4.27 -14.53 23.05
N ALA A 18 -5.08 -15.07 23.94
CA ALA A 18 -6.28 -14.42 24.45
C ALA A 18 -6.23 -14.49 25.98
N ASP A 19 -5.25 -13.78 26.56
CA ASP A 19 -5.08 -13.71 28.01
C ASP A 19 -5.68 -12.40 28.53
N GLY A 20 -6.66 -12.53 29.42
CA GLY A 20 -7.47 -11.41 29.91
C GLY A 20 -8.10 -10.58 28.79
N ASP A 21 -7.76 -9.29 28.76
CA ASP A 21 -8.23 -8.33 27.75
C ASP A 21 -7.29 -8.20 26.55
N GLN A 22 -6.14 -8.87 26.55
CA GLN A 22 -5.17 -8.81 25.47
C GLN A 22 -5.45 -9.92 24.45
N ARG A 23 -5.70 -9.52 23.20
CA ARG A 23 -5.90 -10.43 22.07
C ARG A 23 -4.81 -10.19 21.05
N LEU A 24 -3.87 -11.11 21.00
CA LEU A 24 -2.75 -11.10 20.04
C LEU A 24 -2.98 -12.22 19.03
N LEU A 25 -2.74 -11.91 17.75
CA LEU A 25 -2.81 -12.87 16.67
C LEU A 25 -1.47 -12.91 15.96
N VAL A 26 -0.91 -14.12 15.82
CA VAL A 26 0.38 -14.38 15.22
C VAL A 26 0.15 -15.02 13.86
N TYR A 27 0.55 -14.33 12.80
CA TYR A 27 0.42 -14.76 11.41
C TYR A 27 1.81 -14.96 10.78
N GLU A 28 1.85 -15.67 9.66
CA GLU A 28 3.03 -15.72 8.81
C GLU A 28 3.38 -14.33 8.27
N TYR A 29 4.69 -14.03 8.20
CA TYR A 29 5.17 -12.74 7.71
C TYR A 29 4.86 -12.58 6.21
N MET A 30 4.22 -11.47 5.86
CA MET A 30 3.95 -11.09 4.47
C MET A 30 4.99 -10.06 4.01
N PRO A 31 6.04 -10.46 3.28
CA PRO A 31 7.11 -9.54 2.88
C PRO A 31 6.65 -8.50 1.86
N LEU A 32 5.54 -8.76 1.16
CA LEU A 32 5.00 -7.85 0.14
C LEU A 32 4.20 -6.70 0.75
N GLY A 33 3.92 -6.70 2.06
CA GLY A 33 3.10 -5.64 2.67
C GLY A 33 1.61 -5.80 2.35
N SER A 34 0.85 -4.72 2.53
CA SER A 34 -0.61 -4.74 2.40
C SER A 34 -1.06 -4.44 0.97
N LEU A 35 -2.31 -4.80 0.63
CA LEU A 35 -2.90 -4.42 -0.65
C LEU A 35 -2.99 -2.89 -0.79
N GLU A 36 -3.18 -2.17 0.32
CA GLU A 36 -3.21 -0.70 0.34
C GLU A 36 -1.86 -0.12 -0.11
N ASP A 37 -0.74 -0.68 0.37
CA ASP A 37 0.60 -0.24 -0.03
C ASP A 37 0.79 -0.38 -1.55
N HIS A 38 0.42 -1.54 -2.11
CA HIS A 38 0.52 -1.77 -3.56
C HIS A 38 -0.41 -0.86 -4.37
N LEU A 39 -1.63 -0.60 -3.87
CA LEU A 39 -2.57 0.29 -4.55
C LEU A 39 -2.10 1.75 -4.50
N HIS A 40 -1.55 2.19 -3.38
CA HIS A 40 -0.97 3.53 -3.25
C HIS A 40 0.25 3.70 -4.17
N GLU A 41 1.13 2.71 -4.28
CA GLU A 41 2.24 2.74 -5.25
C GLU A 41 1.74 2.90 -6.69
N ILE A 42 0.69 2.17 -7.07
CA ILE A 42 0.07 2.28 -8.40
C ILE A 42 -0.53 3.68 -8.63
N ILE A 43 -1.23 4.24 -7.64
CA ILE A 43 -1.84 5.58 -7.73
C ILE A 43 -0.77 6.66 -7.82
N VAL A 44 0.32 6.55 -7.05
CA VAL A 44 1.44 7.52 -7.12
C VAL A 44 2.16 7.44 -8.47
N CYS A 45 2.23 6.27 -9.12
CA CYS A 45 2.73 6.17 -10.49
C CYS A 45 1.87 6.93 -11.51
N ASP A 46 0.55 6.99 -11.31
CA ASP A 46 -0.35 7.82 -12.13
C ASP A 46 -0.17 9.31 -11.81
N GLU A 47 -0.02 9.64 -10.53
CA GLU A 47 0.17 11.01 -10.08
C GLU A 47 1.52 11.60 -10.55
N ALA A 48 2.56 10.78 -10.69
CA ALA A 48 3.82 11.18 -11.30
C ALA A 48 3.66 11.60 -12.78
N LEU A 49 2.82 10.89 -13.55
CA LEU A 49 2.47 11.27 -14.92
C LEU A 49 1.60 12.55 -14.93
N ALA A 50 0.67 12.69 -13.99
CA ALA A 50 -0.12 13.92 -13.83
C ALA A 50 0.76 15.13 -13.48
N GLN A 51 1.80 14.95 -12.67
CA GLN A 51 2.77 16.00 -12.34
C GLN A 51 3.62 16.40 -13.55
N LEU A 52 4.04 15.45 -14.39
CA LEU A 52 4.73 15.75 -15.66
C LEU A 52 3.84 16.54 -16.61
N ALA A 53 2.58 16.14 -16.78
CA ALA A 53 1.61 16.87 -17.60
C ALA A 53 1.36 18.30 -17.05
N LYS A 54 1.30 18.46 -15.73
CA LYS A 54 1.14 19.77 -15.08
C LYS A 54 2.39 20.66 -15.24
N ALA A 55 3.58 20.07 -15.21
CA ALA A 55 4.83 20.77 -15.45
C ALA A 55 4.94 21.26 -16.91
N GLU A 56 4.49 20.46 -17.89
CA GLU A 56 4.38 20.90 -19.28
C GLU A 56 3.37 22.04 -19.44
N ALA A 57 2.20 21.97 -18.76
CA ALA A 57 1.19 23.02 -18.80
C ALA A 57 1.71 24.36 -18.23
N TRP A 58 2.39 24.35 -17.08
CA TRP A 58 3.01 25.56 -16.51
C TRP A 58 4.17 26.09 -17.38
N GLY A 59 4.85 25.20 -18.10
CA GLY A 59 5.89 25.55 -19.07
C GLY A 59 5.38 26.32 -20.30
N LEU A 60 4.08 26.26 -20.60
CA LEU A 60 3.44 27.05 -21.66
C LEU A 60 2.85 28.38 -21.14
N GLU A 61 2.57 28.50 -19.85
CA GLU A 61 1.91 29.68 -19.26
C GLU A 61 2.87 30.82 -18.87
N TYR A 62 4.20 30.58 -18.75
CA TYR A 62 5.16 31.63 -18.37
C TYR A 62 6.45 31.64 -19.22
N PRO A 63 6.42 32.24 -20.43
CA PRO A 63 7.60 32.37 -21.30
C PRO A 63 8.65 33.38 -20.80
N SER A 64 8.32 34.19 -19.78
CA SER A 64 9.10 35.37 -19.38
C SER A 64 10.06 35.15 -18.20
N LEU A 65 10.16 33.93 -17.66
CA LEU A 65 11.09 33.58 -16.57
C LEU A 65 12.08 32.52 -17.04
N ARG A 66 12.96 32.89 -17.97
CA ARG A 66 14.29 32.29 -18.10
C ARG A 66 15.34 33.38 -17.86
N PRO A 67 16.35 33.14 -17.01
CA PRO A 67 17.49 34.04 -16.86
C PRO A 67 18.37 34.04 -18.12
#